data_AF-A0A969FPL2-F1
#
_entry.id   AF-A0A969FPL2-F1
#
_cell.length_a   1.000
_cell.length_b   1.000
_cell.length_c   1.000
_cell.angle_alpha   90.00
_cell.angle_beta   90.00
_cell.angle_gamma   90.00
#
_symmetry.space_group_name_H-M   'P 1'
#
loop_
_entity.id
_entity.type
_entity.pdbx_description
1 polymer ?
#
loop_
_entity_poly.entity_id
_entity_poly.type
_entity_poly.pdbx_seq_one_letter_code
_entity_poly.pdbx_strand_id
1 'polypeptide(L)'
;MKFYDYTKNFKRMERFLSDPWWYPNYHLTFSRSEKNEDECRKVLAMGGNVSTVLRGQAELLRRFGPKISAVDGDAHDLTFLHPPGSVLVLKAKGAARRDTTGFVLD
;
A
#
# COMPACT_ATOMS: atom_id res chain seq x y z
N MET A 1 21.52 -1.96 -8.04
CA MET A 1 20.14 -1.76 -8.53
C MET A 1 19.17 -2.39 -7.53
N LYS A 2 18.11 -1.69 -7.14
CA LYS A 2 17.01 -2.24 -6.33
C LYS A 2 15.82 -2.46 -7.25
N PHE A 3 15.16 -3.61 -7.15
CA PHE A 3 13.93 -3.91 -7.87
C PHE A 3 12.75 -3.73 -6.93
N TYR A 4 11.64 -3.23 -7.45
CA TYR A 4 10.42 -3.09 -6.67
C TYR A 4 9.19 -3.26 -7.56
N ASP A 5 8.09 -3.72 -6.96
CA ASP A 5 6.84 -4.04 -7.65
C ASP A 5 5.64 -3.85 -6.73
N TYR A 6 4.45 -3.90 -7.32
CA TYR A 6 3.17 -3.89 -6.63
C TYR A 6 2.45 -5.23 -6.83
N THR A 7 1.72 -5.68 -5.80
CA THR A 7 0.84 -6.83 -5.94
C THR A 7 -0.47 -6.68 -5.19
N LYS A 8 -1.56 -7.19 -5.76
CA LYS A 8 -2.83 -7.39 -5.07
C LYS A 8 -2.99 -8.83 -4.55
N ASN A 9 -2.01 -9.70 -4.82
CA ASN A 9 -2.06 -11.11 -4.43
C ASN A 9 -1.54 -11.28 -3.00
N PHE A 10 -2.44 -11.54 -2.06
CA PHE A 10 -2.09 -11.67 -0.65
C PHE A 10 -1.09 -12.80 -0.38
N LYS A 11 -1.25 -13.99 -1.00
CA LYS A 11 -0.31 -15.11 -0.83
C LYS A 11 1.11 -14.76 -1.30
N ARG A 12 1.23 -13.98 -2.37
CA ARG A 12 2.53 -13.48 -2.85
C ARG A 12 3.16 -12.52 -1.84
N MET A 13 2.37 -11.61 -1.27
CA MET A 13 2.84 -10.69 -0.23
C MET A 13 3.22 -11.43 1.07
N GLU A 14 2.37 -12.33 1.53
CA GLU A 14 2.61 -13.15 2.73
C GLU A 14 3.92 -13.93 2.60
N ARG A 15 4.17 -14.56 1.43
CA ARG A 15 5.44 -15.23 1.15
C ARG A 15 6.64 -14.28 1.18
N PHE A 16 6.51 -13.09 0.61
CA PHE A 16 7.56 -12.07 0.64
C PHE A 16 7.92 -11.63 2.06
N LEU A 17 6.92 -11.46 2.93
CA LEU A 17 7.11 -11.03 4.32
C LEU A 17 7.62 -12.15 5.23
N SER A 18 7.24 -13.40 4.96
CA SER A 18 7.62 -14.56 5.79
C SER A 18 9.03 -15.08 5.48
N ASP A 19 9.57 -14.82 4.29
CA ASP A 19 10.93 -15.24 3.93
C ASP A 19 11.75 -14.13 3.25
N PRO A 20 12.22 -13.13 4.03
CA PRO A 20 12.91 -11.96 3.49
C PRO A 20 14.24 -12.28 2.81
N TRP A 21 14.89 -13.38 3.22
CA TRP A 21 16.22 -13.76 2.75
C TRP A 21 16.23 -14.18 1.27
N TRP A 22 15.10 -14.59 0.72
CA TRP A 22 14.96 -14.93 -0.70
C TRP A 22 14.86 -13.71 -1.63
N TYR A 23 14.75 -12.50 -1.08
CA TYR A 23 14.46 -11.27 -1.84
C TYR A 23 15.39 -10.09 -1.49
N PRO A 24 16.72 -10.27 -1.39
CA PRO A 24 17.63 -9.26 -0.81
C PRO A 24 17.70 -7.92 -1.61
N ASN A 25 17.30 -7.95 -2.88
CA ASN A 25 17.30 -6.80 -3.79
C ASN A 25 15.90 -6.46 -4.33
N TYR A 26 14.84 -7.00 -3.73
CA TYR A 26 13.47 -6.87 -4.21
C TYR A 26 12.55 -6.34 -3.11
N HIS A 27 11.74 -5.33 -3.42
CA HIS A 27 10.73 -4.79 -2.51
C HIS A 27 9.34 -4.96 -3.12
N LEU A 28 8.39 -5.42 -2.31
CA LEU A 28 7.02 -5.61 -2.74
C LEU A 28 6.09 -4.71 -1.91
N THR A 29 5.23 -3.95 -2.59
CA THR A 29 4.18 -3.16 -1.95
C THR A 29 2.82 -3.77 -2.27
N PHE A 30 1.96 -3.93 -1.25
CA PHE A 30 0.63 -4.50 -1.44
C PHE A 30 -0.32 -3.42 -1.93
N SER A 31 -0.94 -3.62 -3.09
CA SER A 31 -1.87 -2.67 -3.67
C SER A 31 -3.28 -2.94 -3.13
N ARG A 32 -3.85 -1.92 -2.49
CA ARG A 32 -5.23 -1.96 -2.04
C ARG A 32 -6.18 -2.01 -3.24
N SER A 33 -7.28 -2.72 -3.04
CA SER A 33 -8.45 -2.80 -3.92
C SER A 33 -9.71 -2.82 -3.07
N GLU A 34 -10.84 -2.77 -3.74
CA GLU A 34 -12.19 -2.76 -3.19
C GLU A 34 -12.50 -4.03 -2.39
N LYS A 35 -11.75 -5.10 -2.64
CA LYS A 35 -12.04 -6.46 -2.15
C LYS A 35 -11.02 -6.99 -1.15
N ASN A 36 -9.95 -6.25 -0.86
CA ASN A 36 -8.82 -6.76 -0.07
C ASN A 36 -8.47 -5.91 1.16
N GLU A 37 -9.45 -5.19 1.72
CA GLU A 37 -9.20 -4.30 2.85
C GLU A 37 -8.69 -5.06 4.10
N ASP A 38 -9.26 -6.22 4.41
CA ASP A 38 -8.80 -7.05 5.52
C ASP A 38 -7.40 -7.61 5.29
N GLU A 39 -7.06 -7.91 4.04
CA GLU A 39 -5.71 -8.33 3.65
C GLU A 39 -4.72 -7.16 3.83
N CYS A 40 -5.11 -5.92 3.50
CA CYS A 40 -4.29 -4.73 3.76
C CYS A 40 -3.97 -4.59 5.25
N ARG A 41 -4.96 -4.79 6.13
CA ARG A 41 -4.74 -4.75 7.59
C ARG A 41 -3.75 -5.82 8.05
N LYS A 42 -3.89 -7.04 7.52
CA LYS A 42 -2.95 -8.14 7.81
C LYS A 42 -1.53 -7.82 7.34
N VAL A 43 -1.39 -7.32 6.10
CA VAL A 43 -0.08 -6.93 5.54
C VAL A 43 0.59 -5.86 6.41
N LEU A 44 -0.15 -4.82 6.82
CA LEU A 44 0.38 -3.77 7.71
C LEU A 44 0.79 -4.35 9.08
N ALA A 45 -0.02 -5.24 9.66
CA ALA A 45 0.31 -5.91 10.92
C ALA A 45 1.55 -6.81 10.81
N MET A 46 1.82 -7.37 9.63
CA MET A 46 3.02 -8.14 9.33
C MET A 46 4.24 -7.25 8.97
N GLY A 47 4.09 -5.92 8.98
CA GLY A 47 5.15 -4.96 8.65
C GLY A 47 5.35 -4.71 7.15
N GLY A 48 4.45 -5.20 6.30
CA GLY A 48 4.46 -4.90 4.87
C GLY A 48 3.87 -3.53 4.55
N ASN A 49 4.27 -2.96 3.41
CA ASN A 49 3.76 -1.68 2.95
C ASN A 49 2.51 -1.87 2.11
N VAL A 50 1.56 -0.94 2.23
CA VAL A 50 0.31 -0.93 1.43
C VAL A 50 0.25 0.34 0.60
N SER A 51 -0.16 0.26 -0.67
CA SER A 51 -0.50 1.42 -1.49
C SER A 51 -2.00 1.58 -1.67
N THR A 52 -2.47 2.82 -1.60
CA THR A 52 -3.88 3.15 -1.77
C THR A 52 -4.05 4.50 -2.47
N VAL A 53 -5.19 4.67 -3.14
CA VAL A 53 -5.58 5.94 -3.75
C VAL A 53 -6.62 6.60 -2.86
N LEU A 54 -6.35 7.84 -2.46
CA LEU A 54 -7.21 8.60 -1.56
C LEU A 54 -7.64 9.92 -2.22
N ARG A 55 -8.84 10.37 -1.88
CA ARG A 55 -9.33 11.72 -2.18
C ARG A 55 -9.06 12.68 -1.01
N GLY A 56 -9.10 12.18 0.22
CA GLY A 56 -8.83 12.95 1.44
C GLY A 56 -8.02 12.14 2.47
N GLN A 57 -7.18 12.82 3.25
CA GLN A 57 -6.34 12.17 4.26
C GLN A 57 -7.12 11.65 5.48
N ALA A 58 -8.30 12.22 5.78
CA ALA A 58 -9.12 11.79 6.90
C ALA A 58 -9.49 10.30 6.82
N GLU A 59 -9.74 9.81 5.60
CA GLU A 59 -10.16 8.43 5.38
C GLU A 59 -9.04 7.41 5.64
N LEU A 60 -7.78 7.83 5.44
CA LEU A 60 -6.63 6.99 5.78
C LEU A 60 -6.63 6.61 7.26
N LEU A 61 -6.80 7.60 8.14
CA LEU A 61 -6.78 7.39 9.58
C LEU A 61 -7.99 6.57 10.05
N ARG A 62 -9.16 6.77 9.40
CA ARG A 62 -10.37 5.98 9.70
C ARG A 62 -10.19 4.50 9.37
N ARG A 63 -9.52 4.17 8.26
CA ARG A 63 -9.39 2.77 7.80
C ARG A 63 -8.23 2.01 8.42
N PHE A 64 -7.09 2.67 8.57
CA PHE A 64 -5.83 2.04 8.99
C PHE A 64 -5.41 2.43 10.42
N GLY A 65 -6.11 3.38 11.03
CA GLY A 65 -5.91 3.80 12.42
C GLY A 65 -5.05 5.05 12.58
N PRO A 66 -5.09 5.69 13.77
CA PRO A 66 -4.45 6.98 14.01
C PRO A 66 -2.92 6.94 14.08
N LYS A 67 -2.33 5.74 14.21
CA LYS A 67 -0.87 5.55 14.31
C LYS A 67 -0.23 5.15 12.98
N ILE A 68 -0.98 5.11 11.88
CA ILE A 68 -0.45 4.66 10.60
C ILE A 68 0.50 5.70 10.01
N SER A 69 1.68 5.24 9.59
CA SER A 69 2.63 6.09 8.87
C SER A 69 2.16 6.25 7.42
N ALA A 70 1.78 7.46 7.04
CA ALA A 70 1.40 7.81 5.68
C ALA A 70 2.61 8.37 4.91
N VAL A 71 2.83 7.91 3.68
CA VAL A 71 3.88 8.43 2.79
C VAL A 71 3.24 8.95 1.50
N ASP A 72 3.68 10.11 1.02
CA ASP A 72 3.21 10.68 -0.25
C ASP A 72 3.84 9.95 -1.44
N GLY A 73 3.03 9.15 -2.14
CA GLY A 73 3.47 8.41 -3.32
C GLY A 73 3.47 9.22 -4.61
N ASP A 74 2.98 10.46 -4.59
CA ASP A 74 3.08 11.37 -5.73
C ASP A 74 4.45 12.05 -5.82
N ALA A 75 5.21 12.09 -4.72
CA ALA A 75 6.56 12.66 -4.69
C ALA A 75 7.58 11.75 -5.41
N HIS A 76 7.57 10.45 -5.09
CA HIS A 76 8.34 9.45 -5.81
C HIS A 76 7.78 8.04 -5.60
N ASP A 77 8.05 7.15 -6.55
CA ASP A 77 7.62 5.75 -6.52
C ASP A 77 8.66 4.79 -5.88
N LEU A 78 9.73 5.32 -5.26
CA LEU A 78 10.80 4.53 -4.65
C LEU A 78 10.36 3.91 -3.30
N THR A 79 9.42 2.96 -3.37
CA THR A 79 8.75 2.37 -2.20
C THR A 79 9.66 1.67 -1.21
N PHE A 80 10.82 1.19 -1.67
CA PHE A 80 11.83 0.58 -0.81
C PHE A 80 12.51 1.58 0.15
N LEU A 81 12.31 2.88 -0.02
CA LEU A 81 12.76 3.93 0.91
C LEU A 81 11.74 4.19 2.01
N HIS A 82 10.51 3.70 1.87
CA HIS A 82 9.43 3.98 2.81
C HIS A 82 9.55 3.08 4.04
N PRO A 83 9.23 3.59 5.25
CA PRO A 83 9.28 2.79 6.46
C PRO A 83 8.40 1.52 6.35
N PRO A 84 8.83 0.37 6.87
CA PRO A 84 7.98 -0.82 6.95
C PRO A 84 6.66 -0.54 7.69
N GLY A 85 5.58 -1.18 7.25
CA GLY A 85 4.24 -0.98 7.81
C GLY A 85 3.62 0.38 7.49
N SER A 86 4.12 1.07 6.45
CA SER A 86 3.56 2.35 6.01
C SER A 86 2.50 2.18 4.93
N VAL A 87 1.63 3.20 4.82
CA VAL A 87 0.67 3.33 3.73
C VAL A 87 1.16 4.40 2.75
N LEU A 88 1.43 3.97 1.53
CA LEU A 88 1.68 4.84 0.40
C LEU A 88 0.35 5.42 -0.11
N VAL A 89 0.24 6.73 -0.08
CA VAL A 89 -0.95 7.48 -0.48
C VAL A 89 -0.74 8.10 -1.84
N LEU A 90 -1.62 7.77 -2.79
CA LEU A 90 -1.65 8.36 -4.12
C LEU A 90 -2.89 9.23 -4.28
N LYS A 91 -2.78 10.39 -4.93
CA LYS A 91 -3.93 11.20 -5.29
C LYS A 91 -4.71 10.57 -6.44
N ALA A 92 -6.03 10.66 -6.38
CA ALA A 92 -6.88 10.32 -7.51
C ALA A 92 -6.59 11.21 -8.74
N LYS A 93 -6.24 10.58 -9.86
CA LYS A 93 -5.92 11.24 -11.16
C LYS A 93 -6.83 10.72 -12.27
N GLY A 94 -7.03 11.53 -13.31
CA GLY A 94 -7.81 11.15 -14.49
C GLY A 94 -9.22 10.64 -14.13
N ALA A 95 -9.59 9.48 -14.67
CA ALA A 95 -10.89 8.84 -14.43
C ALA A 95 -11.13 8.51 -12.95
N ALA A 96 -10.08 8.21 -12.17
CA ALA A 96 -10.21 7.90 -10.75
C ALA A 96 -10.78 9.07 -9.93
N ARG A 97 -10.67 10.32 -10.43
CA ARG A 97 -11.31 11.48 -9.77
C ARG A 97 -12.83 11.37 -9.72
N ARG A 98 -13.47 10.56 -10.56
CA ARG A 98 -14.92 10.33 -10.55
C ARG A 98 -15.27 8.91 -10.13
N ASP A 99 -14.32 8.21 -9.51
CA ASP A 99 -14.56 6.86 -9.06
C ASP A 99 -15.68 6.81 -8.02
N THR A 100 -16.58 5.86 -8.21
CA THR A 100 -17.65 5.47 -7.29
C THR A 100 -17.65 3.96 -7.06
N THR A 101 -16.65 3.24 -7.58
CA THR A 101 -16.53 1.78 -7.42
C THR A 101 -15.91 1.41 -6.08
N GLY A 102 -15.33 2.39 -5.39
CA GLY A 102 -14.61 2.24 -4.14
C GLY A 102 -13.13 1.99 -4.37
N PHE A 103 -12.60 2.15 -5.59
CA PHE A 103 -11.16 2.13 -5.92
C PHE A 103 -10.44 3.29 -5.21
N VAL A 104 -11.02 4.48 -5.27
CA VAL A 104 -10.57 5.65 -4.50
C VAL A 104 -11.27 5.65 -3.15
N LEU A 105 -10.47 5.83 -2.10
CA LEU A 105 -10.97 6.02 -0.75
C LEU A 105 -11.37 7.47 -0.54
N ASP A 106 -12.60 7.69 -0.13
CA ASP A 106 -13.24 8.99 0.13
C ASP A 106 -13.71 9.17 1.58
#